data_AF-A0A382WCU2-F1
#
_entry.id   AF-A0A382WCU2-F1
#
_cell.length_a   1.000
_cell.length_b   1.000
_cell.length_c   1.000
_cell.angle_alpha   90.00
_cell.angle_beta   90.00
_cell.angle_gamma   90.00
#
_symmetry.space_group_name_H-M   'P 1'
#
loop_
_entity.id
_entity.type
_entity.pdbx_description
1 polymer ?
#
loop_
_entity_poly.entity_id
_entity_poly.type
_entity_poly.pdbx_seq_one_letter_code
_entity_poly.pdbx_strand_id
1 'polypeptide(L)' 'MKILAVITSRVWIFAVLASSLCLQLQAAEKPNVVILFTDDQGTLDANCYGSKDLITPNIDKLAATG' A
#
# COMPACT_ATOMS: atom_id res chain seq x y z
N MET A 1 48.61 -4.23 -21.05
CA MET A 1 47.75 -5.32 -20.51
C MET A 1 47.12 -5.00 -19.15
N LYS A 2 47.81 -4.38 -18.18
CA LYS A 2 47.26 -4.08 -16.82
C LYS A 2 46.07 -3.09 -16.79
N ILE A 3 46.13 -2.02 -17.59
CA ILE A 3 45.07 -1.00 -17.68
C ILE A 3 43.75 -1.58 -18.24
N LEU A 4 43.84 -2.48 -19.22
CA LEU A 4 42.65 -3.11 -19.81
C LEU A 4 41.93 -4.01 -18.79
N ALA A 5 42.68 -4.73 -17.95
CA ALA A 5 42.12 -5.56 -16.88
C ALA A 5 41.45 -4.74 -15.75
N VAL A 6 41.97 -3.55 -15.44
CA VAL A 6 41.35 -2.63 -14.46
C VAL A 6 40.04 -2.05 -14.99
N ILE A 7 40.00 -1.70 -16.29
CA ILE A 7 38.79 -1.16 -16.92
C ILE A 7 37.69 -2.22 -16.97
N THR A 8 38.00 -3.46 -17.38
CA THR A 8 37.01 -4.54 -17.41
C THR A 8 36.46 -4.88 -16.02
N SER A 9 37.31 -4.91 -14.99
CA SER A 9 36.87 -5.14 -13.60
C SER A 9 35.89 -4.06 -13.10
N ARG A 10 36.13 -2.77 -13.40
CA ARG A 10 35.25 -1.68 -12.98
C ARG A 10 33.90 -1.68 -13.71
N VAL A 11 33.87 -2.11 -14.96
CA VAL A 11 32.63 -2.28 -15.74
C VAL A 11 31.74 -3.36 -15.11
N TRP A 12 32.32 -4.49 -14.68
CA TRP A 12 31.56 -5.55 -14.00
C TRP A 12 30.99 -5.09 -12.66
N ILE A 13 31.76 -4.33 -11.88
CA ILE A 13 31.28 -3.77 -10.60
C ILE A 13 30.09 -2.82 -10.84
N PHE A 14 30.19 -1.95 -11.85
CA PHE A 14 29.10 -1.06 -12.22
C PHE A 14 27.86 -1.80 -12.71
N ALA A 15 28.04 -2.86 -13.51
CA ALA A 15 26.94 -3.67 -14.00
C ALA A 15 26.19 -4.39 -12.87
N VAL A 16 26.92 -4.93 -11.89
CA VAL A 16 26.34 -5.60 -10.71
C VAL A 16 25.61 -4.60 -9.80
N LEU A 17 26.16 -3.41 -9.59
CA LEU A 17 25.50 -2.35 -8.83
C LEU A 17 24.21 -1.90 -9.51
N ALA A 18 24.22 -1.70 -10.83
CA ALA A 18 23.04 -1.34 -11.60
C ALA A 18 21.95 -2.42 -11.56
N SER A 19 22.32 -3.71 -11.65
CA SER A 19 21.33 -4.80 -11.58
C SER A 19 20.70 -4.92 -10.20
N SER A 20 21.47 -4.70 -9.13
CA SER A 20 20.97 -4.76 -7.76
C SER A 20 19.92 -3.66 -7.47
N LEU A 21 20.07 -2.48 -8.08
CA LEU A 21 19.13 -1.38 -7.96
C LEU A 21 17.80 -1.66 -8.69
N CYS A 22 17.85 -2.32 -9.86
CA CYS A 22 16.65 -2.70 -10.61
C CYS A 22 15.79 -3.75 -9.89
N LEU A 23 16.40 -4.66 -9.14
CA LEU A 23 15.69 -5.73 -8.41
C LEU A 23 14.84 -5.22 -7.24
N GLN A 24 15.03 -3.98 -6.81
CA GLN A 24 14.27 -3.39 -5.70
C GLN A 24 12.99 -2.67 -6.14
N LEU A 25 12.67 -2.65 -7.44
CA LEU A 25 11.38 -2.14 -7.89
C LEU A 25 10.30 -3.21 -7.67
N GLN A 26 9.77 -3.26 -6.45
CA GLN A 26 8.55 -3.98 -6.17
C GLN A 26 7.35 -3.07 -6.44
N ALA A 27 6.48 -3.47 -7.38
CA ALA A 27 5.24 -2.75 -7.63
C ALA A 27 4.37 -2.79 -6.36
N ALA A 28 3.70 -1.67 -6.06
CA ALA A 28 2.72 -1.65 -4.98
C ALA A 28 1.61 -2.66 -5.29
N GLU A 29 1.21 -3.44 -4.29
CA GLU A 29 0.06 -4.33 -4.44
C GLU A 29 -1.20 -3.50 -4.72
N LYS A 30 -2.04 -3.99 -5.64
CA LYS A 30 -3.31 -3.33 -5.93
C LYS A 30 -4.25 -3.54 -4.74
N PRO A 31 -4.77 -2.47 -4.12
CA PRO A 31 -5.72 -2.63 -3.02
C PRO A 31 -7.02 -3.25 -3.53
N ASN A 32 -7.65 -4.06 -2.68
CA ASN A 32 -9.02 -4.50 -2.89
C ASN A 32 -9.97 -3.39 -2.42
N VAL A 33 -11.00 -3.10 -3.22
CA VAL A 33 -12.01 -2.09 -2.91
C VAL A 33 -13.35 -2.77 -2.71
N VAL A 34 -13.96 -2.58 -1.54
CA VAL A 34 -15.30 -3.07 -1.22
C VAL A 34 -16.19 -1.87 -0.94
N ILE A 35 -17.30 -1.75 -1.66
CA ILE A 35 -18.29 -0.70 -1.46
C ILE A 35 -19.48 -1.33 -0.75
N LEU A 36 -19.75 -0.85 0.46
CA LEU A 36 -20.97 -1.15 1.19
C LEU A 36 -21.94 0.00 0.95
N PHE A 37 -23.07 -0.31 0.34
CA PHE A 37 -24.11 0.67 0.05
C PHE A 37 -25.40 0.25 0.71
N THR A 38 -26.01 1.19 1.43
CA THR A 38 -27.24 1.00 2.19
C THR A 38 -28.29 1.95 1.65
N ASP A 39 -29.51 1.45 1.47
CA ASP A 39 -30.65 2.27 1.08
C ASP A 39 -31.16 3.07 2.29
N ASP A 40 -31.54 4.32 2.07
CA ASP A 40 -32.14 5.24 3.05
C ASP A 40 -31.41 5.41 4.41
N GLN A 41 -30.13 5.04 4.51
CA GLN A 41 -29.36 5.26 5.75
C GLN A 41 -29.01 6.75 5.91
N GLY A 42 -29.64 7.40 6.88
CA GLY A 42 -29.37 8.77 7.28
C GLY A 42 -28.18 8.91 8.22
N THR A 43 -27.76 10.16 8.47
CA THR A 43 -26.61 10.46 9.35
C THR A 43 -26.78 9.94 10.77
N LEU A 44 -28.01 9.94 11.30
CA LEU A 44 -28.29 9.51 12.68
C LEU A 44 -28.51 8.00 12.82
N ASP A 45 -28.29 7.24 11.74
CA ASP A 45 -28.52 5.79 11.74
C ASP A 45 -27.28 4.97 12.14
N ALA A 46 -26.13 5.62 12.33
CA ALA A 46 -24.91 4.99 12.84
C ALA A 46 -24.51 5.60 14.19
N ASN A 47 -24.10 4.75 15.13
CA ASN A 47 -23.68 5.15 16.47
C ASN A 47 -22.42 6.03 16.43
N CYS A 48 -21.47 5.77 15.53
CA CYS A 48 -20.33 6.66 15.30
C CYS A 48 -20.69 8.11 14.90
N TYR A 49 -21.94 8.36 14.47
CA TYR A 49 -22.48 9.69 14.18
C TYR A 49 -23.48 10.21 15.23
N GLY A 50 -23.62 9.53 16.38
CA GLY A 50 -24.40 9.98 17.52
C GLY A 50 -25.78 9.32 17.68
N SER A 51 -26.07 8.24 16.93
CA SER A 51 -27.22 7.39 17.23
C SER A 51 -27.14 6.83 18.65
N LYS A 52 -28.24 6.82 19.40
CA LYS A 52 -28.28 6.37 20.81
C LYS A 52 -29.00 5.03 21.00
N ASP A 53 -29.74 4.61 19.99
CA ASP A 53 -30.64 3.47 19.99
C ASP A 53 -30.23 2.41 18.96
N LEU A 54 -29.54 2.79 17.88
CA LEU A 54 -29.02 1.84 16.89
C LEU A 54 -27.62 1.36 17.27
N ILE A 55 -27.45 0.03 17.28
CA ILE A 55 -26.21 -0.64 17.65
C ILE A 55 -25.49 -1.08 16.37
N THR A 56 -24.43 -0.36 16.00
CA THR A 56 -23.70 -0.54 14.73
C THR A 56 -22.23 -0.94 14.92
N PRO A 57 -21.90 -2.00 15.69
CA PRO A 57 -20.54 -2.24 16.20
C PRO A 57 -19.50 -2.45 15.10
N ASN A 58 -19.90 -3.00 13.95
CA ASN A 58 -18.99 -3.19 12.81
C ASN A 58 -18.72 -1.88 12.06
N ILE A 59 -19.73 -1.03 11.87
CA ILE A 59 -19.58 0.30 11.26
C ILE A 59 -18.77 1.20 12.21
N ASP A 60 -19.06 1.13 13.50
CA ASP A 60 -18.34 1.88 14.54
C ASP A 60 -16.86 1.50 14.56
N LYS A 61 -16.56 0.19 14.49
CA LYS A 61 -15.18 -0.29 14.40
C LYS A 61 -14.49 0.20 13.13
N LEU A 62 -15.14 0.11 11.97
CA LEU A 62 -14.59 0.60 10.70
C LEU A 62 -14.28 2.10 10.77
N ALA A 63 -15.21 2.90 11.30
CA ALA A 63 -15.03 4.34 11.48
C ALA A 63 -13.89 4.68 12.45
N ALA A 64 -13.67 3.86 13.48
CA ALA A 64 -12.59 4.05 14.44
C ALA A 64 -11.20 3.62 13.91
N THR A 65 -11.14 2.68 12.96
CA THR A 65 -9.88 2.13 12.45
C THR A 65 -9.41 2.78 11.14
N GLY A 66 -10.29 3.48 10.42
CA GLY A 66 -10.00 4.02 9.10
C GLY A 66 -10.26 3.01 8.00
#